data_AF-A0A6D0INA9-F1
#
_entry.id   AF-A0A6D0INA9-F1
#
_cell.length_a   1.000
_cell.length_b   1.000
_cell.length_c   1.000
_cell.angle_alpha   90.00
_cell.angle_beta   90.00
_cell.angle_gamma   90.00
#
_symmetry.space_group_name_H-M   'P 1'
#
loop_
_entity.id
_entity.type
_entity.pdbx_description
1 polymer ?
#
loop_
_entity_poly.entity_id
_entity_poly.type
_entity_poly.pdbx_seq_one_letter_code
_entity_poly.pdbx_strand_id
1 'polypeptide(L)'
;TTTLWDKVMEGVKLENRTHAPVDFDTAVASTITSHDAGYINKALEKVVGLQTEAPLKRALIPFGGIKMIEGSCKAYNRELDPMIKKIFTEYRKTHNQGVFDVYTPDILRCRKSGVLTGLPDAYGRGRIIGDYRRVALYGIDYLMKDKYAQFTSLQADLENGVNLEQTIRLREEIAEQHRALGQMKEMAAKYGYD
;
A
#
# COMPACT_ATOMS: atom_id res chain seq x y z
N THR A 1 26.49 8.08 -9.24
CA THR A 1 25.50 7.21 -9.90
C THR A 1 25.99 5.77 -10.02
N THR A 2 27.10 5.50 -10.72
CA THR A 2 27.64 4.13 -10.91
C THR A 2 27.79 3.35 -9.61
N THR A 3 28.43 3.93 -8.58
CA THR A 3 28.59 3.29 -7.26
C THR A 3 27.27 2.88 -6.59
N LEU A 4 26.22 3.70 -6.72
CA LEU A 4 24.90 3.38 -6.15
C LEU A 4 24.26 2.21 -6.90
N TRP A 5 24.33 2.26 -8.23
CA TRP A 5 23.75 1.25 -9.09
C TRP A 5 24.42 -0.12 -8.91
N ASP A 6 25.75 -0.14 -8.89
CA ASP A 6 26.52 -1.37 -8.69
C ASP A 6 26.17 -2.03 -7.35
N LYS A 7 25.98 -1.23 -6.29
CA LYS A 7 25.55 -1.72 -4.98
C LYS A 7 24.15 -2.35 -5.01
N VAL A 8 23.19 -1.75 -5.71
CA VAL A 8 21.84 -2.32 -5.88
C VAL A 8 21.88 -3.60 -6.72
N MET A 9 22.72 -3.63 -7.75
CA MET A 9 22.84 -4.78 -8.66
C MET A 9 23.30 -6.06 -7.94
N GLU A 10 24.05 -5.96 -6.85
CA GLU A 10 24.38 -7.14 -6.02
C GLU A 10 23.13 -7.81 -5.42
N GLY A 11 22.16 -7.01 -4.99
CA GLY A 11 20.87 -7.50 -4.52
C GLY A 11 19.99 -8.05 -5.66
N VAL A 12 20.01 -7.41 -6.83
CA VAL A 12 19.29 -7.92 -8.02
C VAL A 12 19.85 -9.29 -8.45
N LYS A 13 21.18 -9.46 -8.46
CA LYS A 13 21.82 -10.77 -8.71
C LYS A 13 21.42 -11.80 -7.65
N LEU A 14 21.20 -11.39 -6.41
CA LEU A 14 20.69 -12.26 -5.35
C LEU A 14 19.24 -12.70 -5.60
N GLU A 15 18.34 -11.79 -5.94
CA GLU A 15 16.95 -12.14 -6.28
C GLU A 15 16.90 -13.09 -7.48
N ASN A 16 17.66 -12.79 -8.54
CA ASN A 16 17.69 -13.62 -9.74
C ASN A 16 18.21 -15.03 -9.47
N ARG A 17 19.27 -15.19 -8.67
CA ARG A 17 19.85 -16.52 -8.39
C ARG A 17 18.98 -17.35 -7.44
N THR A 18 18.31 -16.71 -6.48
CA THR A 18 17.51 -17.38 -5.45
C THR A 18 16.04 -17.55 -5.84
N HIS A 19 15.56 -16.78 -6.82
CA HIS A 19 14.12 -16.64 -7.14
C HIS A 19 13.28 -16.27 -5.91
N ALA A 20 13.88 -15.56 -4.96
CA ALA A 20 13.29 -15.13 -3.70
C ALA A 20 13.62 -13.65 -3.43
N PRO A 21 12.84 -12.95 -2.58
CA PRO A 21 13.20 -11.62 -2.13
C PRO A 21 14.57 -11.59 -1.45
N VAL A 22 15.30 -10.46 -1.55
CA VAL A 22 16.52 -10.23 -0.74
C VAL A 22 16.19 -10.34 0.76
N ASP A 23 15.13 -9.64 1.17
CA ASP A 23 14.55 -9.69 2.50
C ASP A 23 13.08 -9.23 2.43
N PHE A 24 12.31 -9.48 3.48
CA PHE A 24 10.99 -8.92 3.66
C PHE A 24 10.59 -8.84 5.14
N ASP A 25 9.69 -7.91 5.47
CA ASP A 25 9.12 -7.78 6.81
C ASP A 25 8.32 -9.01 7.22
N THR A 26 8.37 -9.34 8.51
CA THR A 26 7.55 -10.41 9.11
C THR A 26 6.64 -9.92 10.23
N ALA A 27 6.84 -8.70 10.73
CA ALA A 27 6.15 -8.17 11.92
C ALA A 27 5.61 -6.74 11.75
N VAL A 28 5.84 -6.08 10.61
CA VAL A 28 5.44 -4.68 10.38
C VAL A 28 4.35 -4.62 9.31
N ALA A 29 3.18 -4.11 9.67
CA ALA A 29 2.13 -3.77 8.70
C ALA A 29 2.45 -2.41 8.05
N SER A 30 2.78 -2.42 6.76
CA SER A 30 3.19 -1.22 6.04
C SER A 30 2.04 -0.21 5.90
N THR A 31 2.35 1.04 6.23
CA THR A 31 1.54 2.24 5.99
C THR A 31 2.44 3.34 5.39
N ILE A 32 1.90 4.52 5.13
CA ILE A 32 2.69 5.65 4.59
C ILE A 32 3.83 6.05 5.55
N THR A 33 3.67 5.86 6.87
CA THR A 33 4.60 6.36 7.89
C THR A 33 5.21 5.26 8.76
N SER A 34 4.91 3.98 8.49
CA SER A 34 5.32 2.86 9.35
C SER A 34 6.83 2.65 9.43
N HIS A 35 7.54 2.91 8.34
CA HIS A 35 8.98 2.66 8.23
C HIS A 35 9.78 3.94 8.46
N ASP A 36 11.01 3.78 8.92
CA ASP A 36 11.99 4.87 8.98
C ASP A 36 12.69 5.06 7.63
N ALA A 37 13.46 6.15 7.52
CA ALA A 37 14.16 6.48 6.29
C ALA A 37 15.25 5.45 5.94
N GLY A 38 15.14 4.83 4.78
CA GLY A 38 16.13 3.92 4.22
C GLY A 38 16.98 4.56 3.12
N TYR A 39 18.24 4.15 3.01
CA TYR A 39 19.18 4.66 2.01
C TYR A 39 20.05 3.53 1.45
N ILE A 40 20.44 3.60 0.18
CA ILE A 40 21.51 2.76 -0.39
C ILE A 40 22.86 3.30 0.09
N ASN A 41 23.04 4.61 -0.05
CA ASN A 41 24.12 5.40 0.53
C ASN A 41 23.71 6.88 0.61
N LYS A 42 23.37 7.33 1.83
CA LYS A 42 22.86 8.68 2.11
C LYS A 42 23.76 9.82 1.60
N ALA A 43 25.07 9.63 1.59
CA ALA A 43 26.01 10.68 1.16
C ALA A 43 26.08 10.87 -0.37
N LEU A 44 25.67 9.84 -1.14
CA LEU A 44 25.80 9.84 -2.60
C LEU A 44 24.48 10.14 -3.32
N GLU A 45 23.36 9.98 -2.65
CA GLU A 45 22.02 10.12 -3.22
C GLU A 45 21.64 11.58 -3.43
N LYS A 46 21.04 11.87 -4.59
CA LYS A 46 20.48 13.19 -4.93
C LYS A 46 18.96 13.22 -4.85
N VAL A 47 18.34 12.06 -4.99
CA VAL A 47 16.92 11.81 -4.77
C VAL A 47 16.85 10.61 -3.84
N VAL A 48 16.07 10.73 -2.77
CA VAL A 48 15.99 9.74 -1.67
C VAL A 48 14.58 9.18 -1.57
N GLY A 49 14.43 8.09 -0.83
CA GLY A 49 13.14 7.43 -0.58
C GLY A 49 13.18 5.95 -0.94
N LEU A 50 13.02 5.09 0.07
CA LEU A 50 12.83 3.66 -0.07
C LEU A 50 11.50 3.24 0.58
N GLN A 51 10.95 2.11 0.14
CA GLN A 51 9.68 1.56 0.64
C GLN A 51 9.78 1.04 2.08
N THR A 52 10.96 0.55 2.45
CA THR A 52 11.32 0.08 3.80
C THR A 52 12.64 0.74 4.20
N GLU A 53 13.16 0.41 5.37
CA GLU A 53 14.43 0.95 5.87
C GLU A 53 15.66 0.44 5.10
N ALA A 54 15.51 -0.56 4.23
CA ALA A 54 16.62 -1.20 3.52
C ALA A 54 16.37 -1.36 2.01
N PRO A 55 17.41 -1.24 1.15
CA PRO A 55 17.28 -1.51 -0.28
C PRO A 55 16.80 -2.94 -0.56
N LEU A 56 15.79 -3.07 -1.43
CA LEU A 56 15.21 -4.34 -1.89
C LEU A 56 14.53 -5.20 -0.81
N LYS A 57 14.40 -4.70 0.42
CA LYS A 57 13.58 -5.34 1.46
C LYS A 57 12.10 -5.04 1.19
N ARG A 58 11.29 -6.10 1.03
CA ARG A 58 9.85 -5.99 0.73
C ARG A 58 9.02 -5.82 2.01
N ALA A 59 7.95 -5.05 1.96
CA ALA A 59 7.07 -4.84 3.11
C ALA A 59 5.88 -5.81 3.13
N LEU A 60 5.19 -5.92 4.27
CA LEU A 60 3.86 -6.55 4.34
C LEU A 60 2.77 -5.51 4.11
N ILE A 61 1.90 -5.74 3.11
CA ILE A 61 0.72 -4.90 2.83
C ILE A 61 -0.55 -5.72 3.12
N PRO A 62 -0.94 -5.86 4.40
CA PRO A 62 -1.90 -6.87 4.83
C PRO A 62 -3.36 -6.55 4.50
N PHE A 63 -3.70 -5.29 4.21
CA PHE A 63 -5.08 -4.88 3.87
C PHE A 63 -5.66 -5.65 2.67
N GLY A 64 -4.80 -6.12 1.76
CA GLY A 64 -5.18 -6.94 0.60
C GLY A 64 -5.58 -8.37 0.96
N GLY A 65 -4.98 -8.97 1.99
CA GLY A 65 -5.26 -10.34 2.40
C GLY A 65 -4.11 -11.01 3.17
N ILE A 66 -4.43 -11.58 4.34
CA ILE A 66 -3.44 -12.19 5.24
C ILE A 66 -2.93 -13.56 4.74
N LYS A 67 -3.79 -14.35 4.08
CA LYS A 67 -3.43 -15.69 3.58
C LYS A 67 -2.30 -15.69 2.56
N MET A 68 -2.16 -14.60 1.80
CA MET A 68 -1.11 -14.45 0.79
C MET A 68 0.22 -14.17 1.46
N ILE A 69 0.21 -13.38 2.54
CA ILE A 69 1.39 -13.16 3.37
C ILE A 69 1.82 -14.47 4.03
N GLU A 70 0.90 -15.24 4.60
CA GLU A 70 1.20 -16.58 5.14
C GLU A 70 1.82 -17.50 4.09
N GLY A 71 1.26 -17.50 2.88
CA GLY A 71 1.79 -18.24 1.74
C GLY A 71 3.21 -17.81 1.35
N SER A 72 3.48 -16.51 1.31
CA SER A 72 4.81 -15.96 1.02
C SER A 72 5.83 -16.30 2.11
N CYS A 73 5.47 -16.12 3.39
CA CYS A 73 6.30 -16.50 4.53
C CYS A 73 6.69 -17.98 4.44
N LYS A 74 5.72 -18.88 4.20
CA LYS A 74 5.98 -20.30 4.03
C LYS A 74 6.86 -20.60 2.82
N ALA A 75 6.59 -19.99 1.67
CA ALA A 75 7.34 -20.23 0.43
C ALA A 75 8.81 -19.80 0.53
N TYR A 76 9.09 -18.73 1.28
CA TYR A 76 10.43 -18.18 1.45
C TYR A 76 11.04 -18.48 2.82
N ASN A 77 10.53 -19.51 3.51
CA ASN A 77 11.04 -20.03 4.77
C ASN A 77 11.24 -18.98 5.87
N ARG A 78 10.22 -18.16 6.10
CA ARG A 78 10.14 -17.14 7.16
C ARG A 78 8.86 -17.33 7.96
N GLU A 79 8.88 -16.90 9.22
CA GLU A 79 7.72 -16.97 10.09
C GLU A 79 7.00 -15.63 10.14
N LEU A 80 5.68 -15.66 9.94
CA LEU A 80 4.82 -14.48 10.09
C LEU A 80 4.57 -14.23 11.58
N ASP A 81 4.74 -12.99 12.02
CA ASP A 81 4.42 -12.60 13.39
C ASP A 81 2.95 -12.94 13.71
N PRO A 82 2.69 -13.72 14.78
CA PRO A 82 1.34 -14.12 15.16
C PRO A 82 0.40 -12.94 15.41
N MET A 83 0.91 -11.79 15.87
CA MET A 83 0.13 -10.59 16.09
C MET A 83 -0.35 -9.98 14.78
N ILE A 84 0.48 -9.95 13.73
CA ILE A 84 0.04 -9.51 12.41
C ILE A 84 -1.09 -10.40 11.90
N LYS A 85 -0.93 -11.73 12.03
CA LYS A 85 -1.99 -12.67 11.66
C LYS A 85 -3.27 -12.41 12.44
N LYS A 86 -3.18 -12.23 13.75
CA LYS A 86 -4.31 -11.93 14.64
C LYS A 86 -5.04 -10.66 14.20
N ILE A 87 -4.32 -9.55 14.01
CA ILE A 87 -4.90 -8.26 13.62
C ILE A 87 -5.71 -8.39 12.32
N PHE A 88 -5.14 -9.00 11.29
CA PHE A 88 -5.76 -9.06 9.96
C PHE A 88 -6.67 -10.29 9.74
N THR A 89 -6.96 -11.03 10.80
CA THR A 89 -7.96 -12.09 10.83
C THR A 89 -9.14 -11.72 11.74
N GLU A 90 -8.86 -11.15 12.92
CA GLU A 90 -9.88 -10.92 13.96
C GLU A 90 -10.33 -9.45 14.07
N TYR A 91 -9.42 -8.48 13.86
CA TYR A 91 -9.73 -7.06 14.10
C TYR A 91 -10.00 -6.27 12.82
N ARG A 92 -9.15 -6.44 11.81
CA ARG A 92 -9.23 -5.74 10.52
C ARG A 92 -9.45 -6.75 9.41
N LYS A 93 -10.70 -6.88 8.96
CA LYS A 93 -11.04 -7.68 7.77
C LYS A 93 -10.24 -7.21 6.56
N THR A 94 -9.80 -8.14 5.72
CA THR A 94 -9.03 -7.84 4.50
C THR A 94 -9.90 -7.87 3.24
N HIS A 95 -9.41 -7.28 2.14
CA HIS A 95 -10.06 -7.36 0.83
C HIS A 95 -10.33 -8.81 0.41
N ASN A 96 -9.30 -9.67 0.46
CA ASN A 96 -9.43 -11.08 0.13
C ASN A 96 -10.55 -11.78 0.90
N GLN A 97 -10.61 -11.62 2.23
CA GLN A 97 -11.67 -12.27 3.01
C GLN A 97 -13.06 -11.69 2.67
N GLY A 98 -13.16 -10.37 2.46
CA GLY A 98 -14.41 -9.73 2.01
C GLY A 98 -14.93 -10.27 0.68
N VAL A 99 -14.05 -10.45 -0.31
CA VAL A 99 -14.39 -11.02 -1.61
C VAL A 99 -14.86 -12.47 -1.49
N PHE A 100 -14.12 -13.29 -0.77
CA PHE A 100 -14.43 -14.72 -0.66
C PHE A 100 -15.68 -15.02 0.18
N ASP A 101 -16.09 -14.10 1.06
CA ASP A 101 -17.35 -14.22 1.81
C ASP A 101 -18.59 -14.00 0.91
N VAL A 102 -18.45 -13.30 -0.22
CA VAL A 102 -19.56 -12.97 -1.14
C VAL A 102 -19.48 -13.69 -2.49
N TYR A 103 -18.42 -14.47 -2.72
CA TYR A 103 -18.28 -15.27 -3.93
C TYR A 103 -19.31 -16.39 -4.01
N THR A 104 -19.82 -16.64 -5.21
CA THR A 104 -20.72 -17.76 -5.48
C THR A 104 -19.93 -19.05 -5.73
N PRO A 105 -20.54 -20.23 -5.52
CA PRO A 105 -19.94 -21.51 -5.90
C PRO A 105 -19.56 -21.58 -7.39
N ASP A 106 -20.30 -20.90 -8.27
CA ASP A 106 -20.01 -20.81 -9.70
C ASP A 106 -18.71 -20.07 -10.00
N ILE A 107 -18.50 -18.90 -9.38
CA ILE A 107 -17.26 -18.13 -9.53
C ILE A 107 -16.07 -18.99 -9.05
N LEU A 108 -16.22 -19.70 -7.93
CA LEU A 108 -15.18 -20.58 -7.42
C LEU A 108 -14.87 -21.75 -8.38
N ARG A 109 -15.89 -22.33 -9.02
CA ARG A 109 -15.71 -23.36 -10.05
C ARG A 109 -14.98 -22.81 -11.27
N CYS A 110 -15.35 -21.62 -11.75
CA CYS A 110 -14.70 -20.97 -12.88
C CYS A 110 -13.23 -20.63 -12.60
N ARG A 111 -12.93 -20.17 -11.38
CA ARG A 111 -11.56 -19.95 -10.91
C ARG A 111 -10.75 -21.25 -10.90
N LYS A 112 -11.34 -22.34 -10.40
CA LYS A 112 -10.69 -23.65 -10.32
C LYS A 112 -10.44 -24.28 -11.70
N SER A 113 -11.37 -24.13 -12.65
CA SER A 113 -11.22 -24.68 -14.00
C SER A 113 -10.26 -23.88 -14.89
N GLY A 114 -9.91 -22.66 -14.50
CA GLY A 114 -9.05 -21.77 -15.29
C GLY A 114 -9.81 -20.94 -16.34
N VAL A 115 -11.13 -21.06 -16.44
CA VAL A 115 -11.94 -20.21 -17.36
C VAL A 115 -11.98 -18.75 -16.90
N LEU A 116 -11.93 -18.51 -15.59
CA LEU A 116 -11.87 -17.17 -15.00
C LEU A 116 -10.88 -17.15 -13.84
N THR A 117 -9.59 -17.08 -14.18
CA THR A 117 -8.47 -17.10 -13.21
C THR A 117 -7.68 -15.79 -13.24
N GLY A 118 -6.92 -15.52 -12.17
CA GLY A 118 -6.05 -14.34 -12.07
C GLY A 118 -6.77 -13.02 -11.77
N LEU A 119 -8.04 -13.05 -11.36
CA LEU A 119 -8.76 -11.85 -10.90
C LEU A 119 -8.11 -11.23 -9.64
N PRO A 120 -8.27 -9.92 -9.39
CA PRO A 120 -7.64 -9.21 -8.28
C PRO A 120 -8.35 -9.47 -6.93
N ASP A 121 -8.52 -10.74 -6.57
CA ASP A 121 -9.10 -11.19 -5.30
C ASP A 121 -8.06 -11.49 -4.20
N ALA A 122 -6.80 -11.60 -4.58
CA ALA A 122 -5.69 -11.96 -3.70
C ALA A 122 -4.50 -10.97 -3.77
N TYR A 123 -4.65 -9.85 -4.48
CA TYR A 123 -3.60 -8.84 -4.62
C TYR A 123 -4.22 -7.46 -4.90
N GLY A 124 -3.43 -6.39 -4.79
CA GLY A 124 -3.89 -5.05 -5.06
C GLY A 124 -4.33 -4.88 -6.52
N ARG A 125 -5.55 -4.38 -6.76
CA ARG A 125 -6.11 -4.20 -8.11
C ARG A 125 -5.26 -3.34 -9.05
N GLY A 126 -4.45 -2.44 -8.50
CA GLY A 126 -3.62 -1.51 -9.26
C GLY A 126 -4.45 -0.65 -10.22
N ARG A 127 -3.87 -0.35 -11.40
CA ARG A 127 -4.51 0.43 -12.49
C ARG A 127 -5.05 1.80 -12.06
N ILE A 128 -4.43 2.41 -11.05
CA ILE A 128 -4.71 3.78 -10.58
C ILE A 128 -3.42 4.57 -10.75
N ILE A 129 -3.50 5.72 -11.42
CA ILE A 129 -2.39 6.65 -11.59
C ILE A 129 -2.77 7.92 -10.85
N GLY A 130 -2.13 8.15 -9.70
CA GLY A 130 -2.20 9.44 -9.04
C GLY A 130 -1.42 10.48 -9.85
N ASP A 131 -1.91 11.72 -9.90
CA ASP A 131 -1.17 12.80 -10.54
C ASP A 131 -0.07 13.33 -9.59
N TYR A 132 1.03 12.59 -9.49
CA TYR A 132 2.13 12.87 -8.56
C TYR A 132 2.79 14.25 -8.79
N ARG A 133 2.65 14.81 -9.99
CA ARG A 133 3.14 16.14 -10.35
C ARG A 133 2.51 17.24 -9.50
N ARG A 134 1.30 17.01 -8.98
CA ARG A 134 0.59 17.98 -8.12
C ARG A 134 1.33 18.27 -6.83
N VAL A 135 2.03 17.28 -6.27
CA VAL A 135 2.81 17.48 -5.03
C VAL A 135 3.93 18.49 -5.29
N ALA A 136 4.67 18.34 -6.39
CA ALA A 136 5.73 19.27 -6.76
C ALA A 136 5.19 20.64 -7.20
N LEU A 137 4.05 20.68 -7.89
CA LEU A 137 3.50 21.92 -8.45
C LEU A 137 2.82 22.80 -7.38
N TYR A 138 2.16 22.20 -6.40
CA TYR A 138 1.31 22.92 -5.45
C TYR A 138 1.72 22.79 -3.98
N GLY A 139 2.52 21.78 -3.62
CA GLY A 139 2.79 21.44 -2.23
C GLY A 139 1.61 20.78 -1.53
N ILE A 140 1.87 20.07 -0.42
CA ILE A 140 0.84 19.27 0.25
C ILE A 140 -0.25 20.13 0.90
N ASP A 141 0.10 21.25 1.52
CA ASP A 141 -0.88 22.10 2.22
C ASP A 141 -1.95 22.66 1.29
N TYR A 142 -1.55 23.06 0.08
CA TYR A 142 -2.49 23.49 -0.95
C TYR A 142 -3.46 22.36 -1.32
N LEU A 143 -2.94 21.15 -1.54
CA LEU A 143 -3.75 19.99 -1.90
C LEU A 143 -4.69 19.55 -0.77
N MET A 144 -4.25 19.67 0.49
CA MET A 144 -5.10 19.40 1.66
C MET A 144 -6.25 20.41 1.73
N LYS A 145 -5.97 21.71 1.54
CA LYS A 145 -7.00 22.75 1.49
C LYS A 145 -8.01 22.49 0.37
N ASP A 146 -7.54 22.13 -0.82
CA ASP A 146 -8.38 21.74 -1.96
C ASP A 146 -9.27 20.53 -1.63
N LYS A 147 -8.72 19.49 -1.00
CA LYS A 147 -9.50 18.32 -0.56
C LYS A 147 -10.54 18.65 0.50
N TYR A 148 -10.22 19.55 1.43
CA TYR A 148 -11.20 20.00 2.42
C TYR A 148 -12.35 20.78 1.77
N ALA A 149 -12.06 21.64 0.78
CA ALA A 149 -13.10 22.31 0.01
C ALA A 149 -14.01 21.32 -0.75
N GLN A 150 -13.43 20.29 -1.37
CA GLN A 150 -14.18 19.21 -2.04
C GLN A 150 -15.04 18.40 -1.05
N PHE A 151 -14.55 18.18 0.17
CA PHE A 151 -15.34 17.54 1.21
C PHE A 151 -16.55 18.41 1.57
N THR A 152 -16.34 19.70 1.84
CA THR A 152 -17.41 20.62 2.22
C THR A 152 -18.44 20.81 1.11
N SER A 153 -18.04 20.78 -0.16
CA SER A 153 -18.99 20.93 -1.28
C SER A 153 -20.06 19.82 -1.34
N LEU A 154 -19.84 18.68 -0.67
CA LEU A 154 -20.78 17.57 -0.61
C LEU A 154 -21.81 17.68 0.54
N GLN A 155 -21.74 18.74 1.36
CA GLN A 155 -22.60 18.86 2.54
C GLN A 155 -24.08 19.04 2.16
N ALA A 156 -24.39 19.86 1.15
CA ALA A 156 -25.77 20.09 0.74
C ALA A 156 -26.44 18.79 0.27
N ASP A 157 -25.75 17.97 -0.54
CA ASP A 157 -26.28 16.68 -1.00
C ASP A 157 -26.50 15.71 0.17
N LEU A 158 -25.59 15.70 1.15
CA LEU A 158 -25.71 14.89 2.36
C LEU A 158 -26.95 15.28 3.17
N GLU A 159 -27.10 16.56 3.48
CA GLU A 159 -28.19 17.07 4.32
C GLU A 159 -29.55 16.95 3.65
N ASN A 160 -29.60 17.08 2.32
CA ASN A 160 -30.83 16.94 1.54
C ASN A 160 -31.16 15.48 1.15
N GLY A 161 -30.34 14.51 1.56
CA GLY A 161 -30.56 13.09 1.25
C GLY A 161 -30.38 12.72 -0.22
N VAL A 162 -29.67 13.54 -1.00
CA VAL A 162 -29.40 13.30 -2.42
C VAL A 162 -28.28 12.27 -2.56
N ASN A 163 -28.60 11.09 -3.12
CA ASN A 163 -27.66 9.96 -3.26
C ASN A 163 -26.95 9.62 -1.94
N LEU A 164 -27.73 9.50 -0.87
CA LEU A 164 -27.23 9.51 0.52
C LEU A 164 -26.03 8.58 0.76
N GLU A 165 -26.12 7.29 0.41
CA GLU A 165 -25.03 6.33 0.61
C GLU A 165 -23.78 6.67 -0.21
N GLN A 166 -23.96 7.10 -1.47
CA GLN A 166 -22.86 7.47 -2.36
C GLN A 166 -22.16 8.74 -1.86
N THR A 167 -22.93 9.72 -1.39
CA THR A 167 -22.42 10.97 -0.83
C THR A 167 -21.67 10.72 0.47
N ILE A 168 -22.19 9.86 1.37
CA ILE A 168 -21.48 9.44 2.58
C ILE A 168 -20.15 8.76 2.22
N ARG A 169 -20.18 7.78 1.31
CA ARG A 169 -18.97 7.08 0.87
C ARG A 169 -17.93 8.03 0.28
N LEU A 170 -18.34 8.93 -0.61
CA LEU A 170 -17.41 9.87 -1.25
C LEU A 170 -16.80 10.85 -0.23
N ARG A 171 -17.58 11.29 0.77
CA ARG A 171 -17.07 12.13 1.86
C ARG A 171 -16.04 11.40 2.70
N GLU A 172 -16.27 10.13 3.05
CA GLU A 172 -15.30 9.29 3.75
C GLU A 172 -14.02 9.11 2.91
N GLU A 173 -14.16 8.81 1.62
CA GLU A 173 -13.04 8.66 0.69
C GLU A 173 -12.19 9.95 0.57
N ILE A 174 -12.81 11.13 0.55
CA ILE A 174 -12.10 12.42 0.52
C ILE A 174 -11.41 12.70 1.86
N ALA A 175 -12.03 12.33 2.99
CA ALA A 175 -11.40 12.45 4.30
C ALA A 175 -10.16 11.55 4.41
N GLU A 176 -10.22 10.30 3.89
CA GLU A 176 -9.04 9.43 3.78
C GLU A 176 -7.95 10.03 2.88
N GLN A 177 -8.32 10.63 1.74
CA GLN A 177 -7.36 11.32 0.86
C GLN A 177 -6.68 12.49 1.59
N HIS A 178 -7.43 13.30 2.32
CA HIS A 178 -6.90 14.40 3.11
C HIS A 178 -5.94 13.91 4.20
N ARG A 179 -6.31 12.84 4.93
CA ARG A 179 -5.43 12.24 5.94
C ARG A 179 -4.15 11.68 5.32
N ALA A 180 -4.26 10.99 4.19
CA ALA A 180 -3.12 10.43 3.47
C ALA A 180 -2.16 11.53 2.98
N LEU A 181 -2.67 12.68 2.53
CA LEU A 181 -1.83 13.85 2.21
C LEU A 181 -1.04 14.32 3.44
N GLY A 182 -1.67 14.41 4.62
CA GLY A 182 -0.97 14.71 5.87
C GLY A 182 0.15 13.71 6.17
N GLN A 183 -0.14 12.42 6.02
CA GLN A 183 0.85 11.34 6.20
C GLN A 183 2.02 11.43 5.19
N MET A 184 1.80 11.96 3.99
CA MET A 184 2.89 12.18 3.02
C MET A 184 3.91 13.20 3.55
N LYS A 185 3.48 14.22 4.30
CA LYS A 185 4.42 15.16 4.96
C LYS A 185 5.22 14.48 6.06
N GLU A 186 4.55 13.70 6.91
CA GLU A 186 5.22 12.92 7.97
C GLU A 186 6.27 11.96 7.37
N MET A 187 5.94 11.32 6.25
CA MET A 187 6.86 10.46 5.51
C MET A 187 8.05 11.24 4.96
N ALA A 188 7.83 12.39 4.31
CA ALA A 188 8.89 13.23 3.77
C ALA A 188 9.82 13.79 4.87
N ALA A 189 9.25 14.14 6.03
CA ALA A 189 9.97 14.64 7.18
C ALA A 189 10.99 13.63 7.74
N LYS A 190 10.69 12.32 7.68
CA LYS A 190 11.66 11.26 8.04
C LYS A 190 12.93 11.31 7.17
N TYR A 191 12.84 11.84 5.96
CA TYR A 191 13.96 12.04 5.04
C TYR A 191 14.56 13.45 5.10
N GLY A 192 14.07 14.32 6.00
CA GLY A 192 14.56 15.70 6.16
C GLY A 192 14.01 16.70 5.15
N TYR A 193 12.83 16.42 4.57
CA TYR A 193 12.12 17.32 3.66
C TYR A 193 10.80 17.80 4.30
N ASP A 194 10.45 19.06 4.05
CA ASP A 194 9.17 19.68 4.42
C ASP A 194 8.31 19.88 3.17
#